data_AF-A0AAN6QHH7-F1
#
_entry.id   AF-A0AAN6QHH7-F1
#
_cell.length_a   1.000
_cell.length_b   1.000
_cell.length_c   1.000
_cell.angle_alpha   90.00
_cell.angle_beta   90.00
_cell.angle_gamma   90.00
#
_symmetry.space_group_name_H-M   'P 1'
#
loop_
_entity.id
_entity.type
_entity.pdbx_description
1 polymer ?
#
loop_
_entity_poly.entity_id
_entity_poly.type
_entity_poly.pdbx_seq_one_letter_code
_entity_poly.pdbx_strand_id
1 'polypeptide(L)'
;MWETIKRYFGDGHVLGSAPLRYNMHICDMKRQASTPVAQKKGSAWYGIEISEQAMPLYSVLGDTCEPPCTCNDMSASHPDDYVITSGKNDKDPDNVSLYIMRDVLSWWVHWGGVLRPEDYWKQIYVAFAAIPDDVQLPPKDFLNGSYRFLGHTWDDCKQGLLREGLPPAEVEFVEMCLWRQMLTQYFEKVDPGVYALLKSKTTLMTQYRVLTGNTLGCAALILATDGLVSGGVDDNALEAASIAQCMSMDMAKEALGILQGEKTETVAGDRVQLKRELRWVYVRCMEYLETQPNAHLLRRFGSSGLHYVPMMDRYLERVRGHVRFPITGAKARILEPFINRAYVSDDINPDGLPSKKAKGHGISGVNGVKTAMPQEVAPVS
;
A
#
# COMPACT_ATOMS: atom_id res chain seq x y z
N MET A 1 13.25 -12.66 -8.38
CA MET A 1 12.43 -12.01 -7.34
C MET A 1 11.85 -13.03 -6.37
N TRP A 2 10.99 -13.97 -6.82
CA TRP A 2 10.35 -14.98 -5.96
C TRP A 2 11.34 -15.77 -5.08
N GLU A 3 12.36 -16.41 -5.67
CA GLU A 3 13.38 -17.17 -4.93
C GLU A 3 14.19 -16.31 -3.94
N THR A 4 14.40 -15.04 -4.25
CA THR A 4 15.11 -14.10 -3.36
C THR A 4 14.28 -13.81 -2.12
N ILE A 5 13.00 -13.48 -2.31
CA ILE A 5 12.06 -13.23 -1.21
C ILE A 5 11.90 -14.50 -0.37
N LYS A 6 11.73 -15.66 -1.01
CA LYS A 6 11.61 -16.95 -0.33
C LYS A 6 12.81 -17.22 0.58
N ARG A 7 14.03 -16.94 0.10
CA ARG A 7 15.26 -17.10 0.89
C ARG A 7 15.37 -16.07 2.01
N TYR A 8 15.00 -14.81 1.76
CA TYR A 8 15.11 -13.73 2.72
C TYR A 8 14.17 -13.91 3.90
N PHE A 9 12.87 -14.11 3.61
CA PHE A 9 11.90 -14.35 4.66
C PHE A 9 12.10 -15.74 5.27
N GLY A 10 12.40 -16.76 4.46
CA GLY A 10 12.43 -18.13 4.95
C GLY A 10 11.05 -18.60 5.40
N ASP A 11 11.00 -19.78 6.02
CA ASP A 11 9.77 -20.27 6.63
C ASP A 11 9.55 -19.60 7.99
N GLY A 12 8.29 -19.29 8.32
CA GLY A 12 7.91 -18.89 9.68
C GLY A 12 7.60 -20.11 10.56
N HIS A 13 6.61 -19.98 11.43
CA HIS A 13 6.08 -21.09 12.23
C HIS A 13 5.56 -22.28 11.40
N VAL A 14 5.19 -22.06 10.14
CA VAL A 14 4.67 -23.09 9.23
C VAL A 14 5.75 -23.44 8.21
N LEU A 15 6.20 -24.70 8.19
CA LEU A 15 7.17 -25.19 7.22
C LEU A 15 6.61 -25.09 5.79
N GLY A 16 7.40 -24.57 4.85
CA GLY A 16 6.97 -24.30 3.48
C GLY A 16 6.10 -23.04 3.31
N SER A 17 5.95 -22.21 4.35
CA SER A 17 5.14 -20.97 4.27
C SER A 17 5.84 -19.81 3.57
N ALA A 18 7.13 -19.92 3.25
CA ALA A 18 7.82 -18.90 2.47
C ALA A 18 7.16 -18.70 1.08
N PRO A 19 6.96 -17.47 0.59
CA PRO A 19 7.41 -16.19 1.15
C PRO A 19 6.41 -15.50 2.10
N LEU A 20 5.30 -16.15 2.45
CA LEU A 20 4.25 -15.55 3.29
C LEU A 20 4.77 -15.28 4.71
N ARG A 21 5.51 -16.24 5.29
CA ARG A 21 6.17 -16.25 6.64
C ARG A 21 5.36 -15.64 7.78
N TYR A 22 5.16 -16.42 8.84
CA TYR A 22 4.45 -15.99 10.06
C TYR A 22 5.35 -16.12 11.28
N ASN A 23 5.61 -15.03 12.00
CA ASN A 23 6.27 -15.11 13.31
C ASN A 23 5.25 -15.12 14.45
N MET A 24 4.03 -14.63 14.21
CA MET A 24 2.94 -14.76 15.17
C MET A 24 1.87 -15.74 14.68
N HIS A 25 1.55 -16.72 15.51
CA HIS A 25 0.33 -17.50 15.33
C HIS A 25 -0.82 -16.85 16.10
N ILE A 26 -1.96 -16.64 15.44
CA ILE A 26 -3.10 -15.91 16.02
C ILE A 26 -3.61 -16.59 17.31
N CYS A 27 -3.54 -17.92 17.39
CA CYS A 27 -3.92 -18.68 18.60
C CYS A 27 -2.93 -18.54 19.77
N ASP A 28 -1.72 -18.04 19.53
CA ASP A 28 -0.71 -17.80 20.58
C ASP A 28 -0.90 -16.43 21.25
N MET A 29 -1.73 -15.56 20.67
CA MET A 29 -2.17 -14.30 21.28
C MET A 29 -3.19 -14.57 22.40
N LYS A 30 -2.73 -15.21 23.48
CA LYS A 30 -3.56 -15.47 24.67
C LYS A 30 -3.81 -14.16 25.41
N ARG A 31 -5.04 -13.99 25.90
CA ARG A 31 -5.37 -12.95 26.88
C ARG A 31 -4.42 -13.07 28.06
N GLN A 32 -3.61 -12.06 28.33
CA GLN A 32 -2.82 -12.05 29.55
C GLN A 32 -3.76 -12.00 30.75
N ALA A 33 -3.60 -12.94 31.68
CA ALA A 33 -4.36 -12.97 32.93
C ALA A 33 -3.98 -11.73 33.75
N SER A 34 -4.83 -10.70 33.70
CA SER A 34 -4.85 -9.54 34.59
C SER A 34 -3.47 -9.08 35.07
N THR A 35 -2.67 -8.53 34.16
CA THR A 35 -1.49 -7.76 34.56
C THR A 35 -2.02 -6.52 35.29
N PRO A 36 -1.64 -6.27 36.56
CA PRO A 36 -2.14 -5.13 37.30
C PRO A 36 -1.75 -3.88 36.53
N VAL A 37 -2.78 -3.08 36.17
CA VAL A 37 -2.71 -1.81 35.41
C VAL A 37 -1.38 -1.14 35.67
N ALA A 38 -0.41 -1.37 34.77
CA ALA A 38 0.90 -0.77 34.90
C ALA A 38 0.65 0.73 34.95
N GLN A 39 1.14 1.35 36.03
CA GLN A 39 0.89 2.75 36.38
C GLN A 39 0.88 3.60 35.11
N LYS A 40 -0.31 4.16 34.82
CA LYS A 40 -0.61 5.05 33.69
C LYS A 40 0.34 6.25 33.70
N LYS A 41 1.56 6.09 33.22
CA LYS A 41 2.47 7.20 32.93
C LYS A 41 2.14 7.72 31.54
N GLY A 42 1.16 8.63 31.51
CA GLY A 42 0.97 9.69 30.53
C GLY A 42 1.41 9.43 29.09
N SER A 43 0.78 8.49 28.39
CA SER A 43 0.74 8.55 26.93
C SER A 43 -0.47 9.40 26.52
N ALA A 44 -0.20 10.51 25.83
CA ALA A 44 -1.23 11.40 25.34
C ALA A 44 -2.05 10.70 24.23
N TRP A 45 -3.18 10.12 24.63
CA TRP A 45 -4.47 10.05 23.92
C TRP A 45 -4.43 10.16 22.38
N TYR A 46 -4.30 9.03 21.70
CA TYR A 46 -4.96 8.83 20.39
C TYR A 46 -5.34 7.34 20.25
N GLY A 47 -6.64 7.08 20.00
CA GLY A 47 -7.25 5.75 20.02
C GLY A 47 -7.92 5.43 21.37
N ILE A 48 -9.24 5.28 21.38
CA ILE A 48 -9.98 4.82 22.57
C ILE A 48 -9.83 3.30 22.63
N GLU A 49 -9.22 2.81 23.70
CA GLU A 49 -9.25 1.40 24.06
C GLU A 49 -10.68 1.05 24.49
N ILE A 50 -11.39 0.26 23.67
CA ILE A 50 -12.67 -0.31 24.06
C ILE A 50 -12.35 -1.63 24.74
N SER A 51 -12.63 -1.75 26.04
CA SER A 51 -12.45 -3.02 26.73
C SER A 51 -13.32 -4.10 26.10
N GLU A 52 -12.83 -5.34 26.01
CA GLU A 52 -13.59 -6.49 25.48
C GLU A 52 -14.99 -6.60 26.12
N GLN A 53 -15.12 -6.23 27.41
CA GLN A 53 -16.39 -6.20 28.17
C GLN A 53 -17.34 -5.07 27.74
N ALA A 54 -16.82 -3.96 27.22
CA ALA A 54 -17.60 -2.81 26.77
C ALA A 54 -17.97 -2.89 25.27
N MET A 55 -17.38 -3.81 24.50
CA MET A 55 -17.66 -3.99 23.07
C MET A 55 -19.13 -4.29 22.75
N PRO A 56 -19.87 -5.11 23.54
CA PRO A 56 -21.29 -5.36 23.27
C PRO A 56 -22.19 -4.12 23.36
N LEU A 57 -21.75 -3.03 24.01
CA LEU A 57 -22.53 -1.78 24.17
C LEU A 57 -22.63 -0.96 22.88
N TYR A 58 -21.75 -1.21 21.91
CA TYR A 58 -21.82 -0.58 20.60
C TYR A 58 -22.51 -1.58 19.65
N SER A 59 -23.73 -1.28 19.22
CA SER A 59 -24.59 -2.14 18.38
C SER A 59 -23.96 -2.57 17.04
N VAL A 60 -22.81 -1.99 16.69
CA VAL A 60 -22.01 -2.31 15.50
C VAL A 60 -20.91 -3.35 15.81
N LEU A 61 -20.62 -3.68 17.08
CA LEU A 61 -19.39 -4.37 17.54
C LEU A 61 -19.60 -5.74 18.24
N GLY A 62 -20.73 -6.44 18.02
CA GLY A 62 -21.14 -7.65 18.77
C GLY A 62 -20.13 -8.81 18.95
N ASP A 63 -20.55 -9.81 19.74
CA ASP A 63 -19.77 -10.93 20.34
C ASP A 63 -18.60 -11.51 19.53
N THR A 64 -17.44 -11.69 20.17
CA THR A 64 -16.16 -12.09 19.57
C THR A 64 -15.93 -13.61 19.59
N CYS A 65 -15.34 -14.21 18.53
CA CYS A 65 -15.00 -15.64 18.45
C CYS A 65 -13.73 -15.90 17.60
N GLU A 66 -13.05 -17.03 17.83
CA GLU A 66 -11.76 -17.40 17.20
C GLU A 66 -11.93 -18.09 15.82
N PRO A 67 -11.10 -17.77 14.79
CA PRO A 67 -11.20 -18.35 13.45
C PRO A 67 -10.40 -19.68 13.26
N PRO A 68 -10.83 -20.63 12.38
CA PRO A 68 -10.11 -21.88 12.06
C PRO A 68 -9.03 -21.75 10.94
N CYS A 69 -7.98 -22.59 10.95
CA CYS A 69 -6.80 -22.54 10.04
C CYS A 69 -6.67 -23.76 9.08
N THR A 70 -6.39 -23.55 7.77
CA THR A 70 -5.84 -24.57 6.83
C THR A 70 -5.09 -23.91 5.65
N CYS A 71 -3.84 -24.26 5.41
CA CYS A 71 -3.00 -23.69 4.35
C CYS A 71 -2.55 -24.85 3.43
N ASN A 72 -2.93 -24.88 2.14
CA ASN A 72 -2.16 -25.47 1.00
C ASN A 72 -2.94 -25.46 -0.33
N ASP A 73 -2.15 -25.54 -1.42
CA ASP A 73 -2.44 -25.75 -2.86
C ASP A 73 -2.82 -24.56 -3.73
N MET A 74 -1.89 -24.13 -4.64
CA MET A 74 -2.19 -23.43 -5.92
C MET A 74 -1.11 -23.55 -7.00
N SER A 75 -1.56 -23.59 -8.27
CA SER A 75 -0.76 -23.40 -9.49
C SER A 75 -1.62 -22.83 -10.63
N ALA A 76 -1.15 -21.79 -11.36
CA ALA A 76 -1.38 -21.50 -12.80
C ALA A 76 -0.89 -20.06 -13.18
N SER A 77 -0.98 -19.69 -14.47
CA SER A 77 -0.35 -18.50 -15.14
C SER A 77 -1.28 -17.76 -16.12
N HIS A 78 -1.19 -16.43 -16.35
CA HIS A 78 -1.49 -15.63 -17.61
C HIS A 78 -1.49 -14.05 -17.41
N PRO A 79 -2.02 -13.11 -18.26
CA PRO A 79 -1.25 -12.28 -19.23
C PRO A 79 -1.62 -10.77 -19.35
N ASP A 80 -1.99 -10.05 -18.28
CA ASP A 80 -2.62 -8.70 -18.39
C ASP A 80 -1.80 -7.54 -17.75
N ASP A 81 -0.69 -7.17 -18.38
CA ASP A 81 0.18 -6.11 -17.87
C ASP A 81 -0.45 -4.70 -18.02
N TYR A 82 -0.31 -3.85 -16.98
CA TYR A 82 -0.74 -2.45 -16.90
C TYR A 82 -2.25 -2.16 -16.90
N VAL A 83 -3.10 -3.15 -16.69
CA VAL A 83 -4.53 -2.94 -16.52
C VAL A 83 -4.80 -2.07 -15.28
N ILE A 84 -5.58 -1.00 -15.46
CA ILE A 84 -6.05 -0.15 -14.35
C ILE A 84 -7.24 -0.83 -13.68
N THR A 85 -7.11 -1.06 -12.39
CA THR A 85 -8.03 -1.83 -11.53
C THR A 85 -8.67 -0.96 -10.43
N SER A 86 -8.41 0.36 -10.43
CA SER A 86 -8.94 1.32 -9.44
C SER A 86 -10.47 1.37 -9.38
N GLY A 87 -11.15 0.98 -10.46
CA GLY A 87 -12.60 1.04 -10.62
C GLY A 87 -13.14 2.46 -10.80
N LYS A 88 -12.28 3.47 -11.02
CA LYS A 88 -12.63 4.91 -11.03
C LYS A 88 -12.64 5.55 -12.41
N ASN A 89 -12.81 4.75 -13.47
CA ASN A 89 -12.77 5.19 -14.89
C ASN A 89 -11.48 5.93 -15.29
N ASP A 90 -10.38 5.68 -14.58
CA ASP A 90 -9.07 6.20 -14.92
C ASP A 90 -8.63 5.61 -16.27
N LYS A 91 -7.99 6.43 -17.12
CA LYS A 91 -7.61 6.04 -18.49
C LYS A 91 -6.11 5.92 -18.70
N ASP A 92 -5.32 6.34 -17.73
CA ASP A 92 -3.88 6.53 -17.85
C ASP A 92 -3.18 6.25 -16.50
N PRO A 93 -2.21 5.32 -16.44
CA PRO A 93 -1.43 5.03 -15.24
C PRO A 93 -0.69 6.23 -14.64
N ASP A 94 -0.29 7.21 -15.45
CA ASP A 94 0.42 8.40 -14.94
C ASP A 94 -0.53 9.29 -14.14
N ASN A 95 -1.77 9.47 -14.61
CA ASN A 95 -2.82 10.15 -13.86
C ASN A 95 -3.19 9.39 -12.58
N VAL A 96 -3.25 8.06 -12.63
CA VAL A 96 -3.43 7.24 -11.42
C VAL A 96 -2.30 7.49 -10.42
N SER A 97 -1.06 7.56 -10.88
CA SER A 97 0.12 7.80 -10.04
C SER A 97 0.04 9.15 -9.28
N LEU A 98 -0.54 10.20 -9.88
CA LEU A 98 -0.79 11.47 -9.19
C LEU A 98 -1.81 11.34 -8.07
N TYR A 99 -2.91 10.64 -8.33
CA TYR A 99 -3.92 10.40 -7.31
C TYR A 99 -3.38 9.51 -6.18
N ILE A 100 -2.54 8.53 -6.52
CA ILE A 100 -1.82 7.73 -5.53
C ILE A 100 -0.92 8.62 -4.68
N MET A 101 -0.13 9.50 -5.28
CA MET A 101 0.73 10.39 -4.50
C MET A 101 -0.08 11.34 -3.60
N ARG A 102 -1.21 11.88 -4.08
CA ARG A 102 -2.17 12.65 -3.24
C ARG A 102 -2.62 11.86 -2.02
N ASP A 103 -3.03 10.61 -2.25
CA ASP A 103 -3.52 9.73 -1.19
C ASP A 103 -2.39 9.36 -0.23
N VAL A 104 -1.18 9.13 -0.74
CA VAL A 104 0.01 8.83 0.07
C VAL A 104 0.46 10.01 0.91
N LEU A 105 0.45 11.24 0.42
CA LEU A 105 0.81 12.39 1.26
C LEU A 105 -0.22 12.63 2.37
N SER A 106 -1.49 12.40 2.08
CA SER A 106 -2.56 12.47 3.08
C SER A 106 -2.42 11.35 4.11
N TRP A 107 -2.07 10.14 3.66
CA TRP A 107 -1.66 9.03 4.53
C TRP A 107 -0.44 9.41 5.35
N TRP A 108 0.60 9.98 4.76
CA TRP A 108 1.81 10.33 5.50
C TRP A 108 1.54 11.32 6.63
N VAL A 109 0.77 12.37 6.35
CA VAL A 109 0.40 13.39 7.34
C VAL A 109 -0.43 12.81 8.48
N HIS A 110 -1.36 11.90 8.21
CA HIS A 110 -2.19 11.33 9.28
C HIS A 110 -1.36 10.44 10.24
N TRP A 111 -0.22 9.89 9.77
CA TRP A 111 0.63 8.98 10.52
C TRP A 111 1.80 9.73 11.18
N GLY A 112 2.59 10.44 10.37
CA GLY A 112 3.74 11.24 10.80
C GLY A 112 3.38 12.63 11.33
N GLY A 113 2.13 13.06 11.19
CA GLY A 113 1.63 14.38 11.65
C GLY A 113 2.01 15.55 10.74
N VAL A 114 3.05 15.42 9.91
CA VAL A 114 3.58 16.51 9.09
C VAL A 114 4.31 15.97 7.85
N LEU A 115 4.37 16.78 6.78
CA LEU A 115 5.26 16.54 5.64
C LEU A 115 6.63 17.14 5.94
N ARG A 116 7.61 16.27 6.11
CA ARG A 116 9.02 16.64 6.31
C ARG A 116 9.80 16.47 5.00
N PRO A 117 10.56 17.48 4.54
CA PRO A 117 11.42 17.33 3.36
C PRO A 117 12.44 16.19 3.47
N GLU A 118 12.90 15.89 4.69
CA GLU A 118 13.83 14.80 5.01
C GLU A 118 13.22 13.39 4.92
N ASP A 119 11.90 13.30 4.70
CA ASP A 119 11.16 12.05 4.54
C ASP A 119 10.66 11.84 3.09
N TYR A 120 11.22 12.56 2.12
CA TYR A 120 10.80 12.56 0.72
C TYR A 120 10.78 11.16 0.08
N TRP A 121 11.85 10.41 0.18
CA TRP A 121 12.00 9.07 -0.37
C TRP A 121 11.21 8.04 0.42
N LYS A 122 11.03 8.24 1.73
CA LYS A 122 10.08 7.42 2.51
C LYS A 122 8.64 7.61 2.02
N GLN A 123 8.25 8.84 1.67
CA GLN A 123 6.94 9.13 1.07
C GLN A 123 6.80 8.50 -0.32
N ILE A 124 7.84 8.58 -1.16
CA ILE A 124 7.86 7.90 -2.47
C ILE A 124 7.78 6.38 -2.33
N TYR A 125 8.44 5.78 -1.35
CA TYR A 125 8.31 4.35 -1.06
C TYR A 125 6.85 3.95 -0.81
N VAL A 126 6.14 4.71 0.03
CA VAL A 126 4.73 4.44 0.32
C VAL A 126 3.89 4.57 -0.96
N ALA A 127 4.27 5.47 -1.88
CA ALA A 127 3.62 5.60 -3.18
C ALA A 127 3.86 4.40 -4.10
N PHE A 128 5.09 3.87 -4.14
CA PHE A 128 5.39 2.58 -4.78
C PHE A 128 4.63 1.41 -4.16
N ALA A 129 4.37 1.45 -2.85
CA ALA A 129 3.55 0.46 -2.17
C ALA A 129 2.04 0.65 -2.48
N ALA A 130 1.59 1.85 -2.82
CA ALA A 130 0.16 2.11 -3.04
C ALA A 130 -0.29 1.92 -4.50
N ILE A 131 0.60 2.09 -5.47
CA ILE A 131 0.27 1.95 -6.90
C ILE A 131 -0.21 0.55 -7.32
N PRO A 132 0.32 -0.57 -6.77
CA PRO A 132 -0.09 -1.90 -7.21
C PRO A 132 -1.57 -2.13 -6.96
N ASP A 133 -2.18 -1.48 -5.96
CA ASP A 133 -3.62 -1.58 -5.72
C ASP A 133 -4.45 -1.17 -6.95
N ASP A 134 -4.02 -0.12 -7.64
CA ASP A 134 -4.78 0.53 -8.70
C ASP A 134 -4.28 0.13 -10.10
N VAL A 135 -3.03 -0.32 -10.25
CA VAL A 135 -2.44 -0.71 -11.54
C VAL A 135 -1.79 -2.08 -11.43
N GLN A 136 -2.11 -2.97 -12.36
CA GLN A 136 -1.49 -4.29 -12.46
C GLN A 136 -0.06 -4.17 -13.03
N LEU A 137 0.91 -3.96 -12.14
CA LEU A 137 2.30 -3.71 -12.52
C LEU A 137 3.10 -5.00 -12.66
N PRO A 138 3.74 -5.25 -13.82
CA PRO A 138 4.57 -6.43 -14.00
C PRO A 138 5.80 -6.37 -13.09
N PRO A 139 6.09 -7.40 -12.29
CA PRO A 139 7.26 -7.42 -11.42
C PRO A 139 8.58 -7.21 -12.16
N LYS A 140 8.66 -7.65 -13.42
CA LYS A 140 9.83 -7.46 -14.29
C LYS A 140 10.07 -5.97 -14.58
N ASP A 141 9.02 -5.23 -14.87
CA ASP A 141 9.09 -3.83 -15.27
C ASP A 141 9.37 -2.91 -14.09
N PHE A 142 8.90 -3.31 -12.91
CA PHE A 142 9.29 -2.71 -11.64
C PHE A 142 10.80 -2.88 -11.37
N LEU A 143 11.34 -4.09 -11.56
CA LEU A 143 12.75 -4.39 -11.27
C LEU A 143 13.73 -3.77 -12.25
N ASN A 144 13.42 -3.79 -13.54
CA ASN A 144 14.34 -3.28 -14.56
C ASN A 144 14.25 -1.75 -14.74
N GLY A 145 13.38 -1.08 -13.97
CA GLY A 145 13.18 0.38 -14.03
C GLY A 145 12.43 0.86 -15.26
N SER A 146 11.75 -0.04 -15.98
CA SER A 146 10.88 0.32 -17.11
C SER A 146 9.62 1.01 -16.61
N TYR A 147 9.07 0.56 -15.48
CA TYR A 147 8.05 1.30 -14.76
C TYR A 147 8.68 2.44 -13.95
N ARG A 148 8.07 3.63 -14.05
CA ARG A 148 8.49 4.84 -13.33
C ARG A 148 7.30 5.48 -12.63
N PHE A 149 7.31 5.48 -11.30
CA PHE A 149 6.32 6.21 -10.53
C PHE A 149 6.64 7.71 -10.55
N LEU A 150 5.81 8.50 -11.24
CA LEU A 150 6.04 9.95 -11.42
C LEU A 150 7.47 10.29 -11.90
N GLY A 151 8.02 9.43 -12.76
CA GLY A 151 9.36 9.57 -13.33
C GLY A 151 10.50 8.97 -12.48
N HIS A 152 10.21 8.48 -11.27
CA HIS A 152 11.17 7.79 -10.41
C HIS A 152 11.14 6.27 -10.60
N THR A 153 12.30 5.64 -10.62
CA THR A 153 12.42 4.17 -10.56
C THR A 153 12.48 3.67 -9.12
N TRP A 154 12.34 2.36 -8.92
CA TRP A 154 12.60 1.76 -7.62
C TRP A 154 14.05 1.99 -7.16
N ASP A 155 15.04 1.93 -8.07
CA ASP A 155 16.44 2.16 -7.72
C ASP A 155 16.68 3.59 -7.23
N ASP A 156 16.06 4.60 -7.87
CA ASP A 156 16.10 5.99 -7.39
C ASP A 156 15.58 6.09 -5.95
N CYS A 157 14.47 5.41 -5.64
CA CYS A 157 13.89 5.37 -4.31
C CYS A 157 14.82 4.68 -3.31
N LYS A 158 15.40 3.54 -3.67
CA LYS A 158 16.34 2.79 -2.82
C LYS A 158 17.57 3.62 -2.46
N GLN A 159 18.20 4.27 -3.45
CA GLN A 159 19.32 5.17 -3.21
C GLN A 159 18.90 6.41 -2.43
N GLY A 160 17.67 6.88 -2.64
CA GLY A 160 17.03 7.93 -1.87
C GLY A 160 16.90 7.62 -0.37
N LEU A 161 16.38 6.44 -0.02
CA LEU A 161 16.22 5.99 1.37
C LEU A 161 17.57 5.92 2.08
N LEU A 162 18.61 5.42 1.41
CA LEU A 162 19.98 5.40 1.95
C LEU A 162 20.50 6.82 2.22
N ARG A 163 20.24 7.78 1.31
CA ARG A 163 20.61 9.19 1.48
C ARG A 163 19.85 9.88 2.61
N GLU A 164 18.64 9.42 2.91
CA GLU A 164 17.87 9.87 4.08
C GLU A 164 18.32 9.22 5.40
N GLY A 165 19.38 8.41 5.38
CA GLY A 165 19.98 7.84 6.57
C GLY A 165 19.34 6.55 7.05
N LEU A 166 18.49 5.89 6.24
CA LEU A 166 18.04 4.54 6.59
C LEU A 166 19.23 3.56 6.58
N PRO A 167 19.37 2.73 7.63
CA PRO A 167 20.37 1.68 7.64
C PRO A 167 20.20 0.72 6.44
N PRO A 168 21.29 0.21 5.84
CA PRO A 168 21.19 -0.73 4.71
C PRO A 168 20.32 -1.96 4.98
N ALA A 169 20.33 -2.46 6.22
CA ALA A 169 19.48 -3.58 6.63
C ALA A 169 17.98 -3.23 6.62
N GLU A 170 17.62 -2.00 7.02
CA GLU A 170 16.23 -1.52 6.94
C GLU A 170 15.81 -1.31 5.48
N VAL A 171 16.71 -0.77 4.64
CA VAL A 171 16.44 -0.63 3.20
C VAL A 171 16.22 -1.99 2.55
N GLU A 172 17.02 -3.00 2.90
CA GLU A 172 16.81 -4.38 2.44
C GLU A 172 15.47 -4.93 2.95
N PHE A 173 15.12 -4.72 4.21
CA PHE A 173 13.85 -5.18 4.76
C PHE A 173 12.63 -4.58 4.03
N VAL A 174 12.60 -3.26 3.82
CA VAL A 174 11.49 -2.61 3.13
C VAL A 174 11.47 -2.95 1.64
N GLU A 175 12.63 -3.19 1.01
CA GLU A 175 12.72 -3.71 -0.36
C GLU A 175 12.07 -5.09 -0.47
N MET A 176 12.40 -6.00 0.44
CA MET A 176 11.86 -7.35 0.45
C MET A 176 10.35 -7.34 0.71
N CYS A 177 9.85 -6.45 1.59
CA CYS A 177 8.41 -6.26 1.79
C CYS A 177 7.71 -5.74 0.53
N LEU A 178 8.30 -4.76 -0.15
CA LEU A 178 7.74 -4.20 -1.38
C LEU A 178 7.73 -5.24 -2.50
N TRP A 179 8.83 -5.97 -2.72
CA TRP A 179 8.88 -7.03 -3.74
C TRP A 179 7.86 -8.13 -3.47
N ARG A 180 7.67 -8.51 -2.20
CA ARG A 180 6.64 -9.46 -1.77
C ARG A 180 5.24 -8.94 -2.11
N GLN A 181 4.96 -7.67 -1.87
CA GLN A 181 3.70 -7.04 -2.29
C GLN A 181 3.53 -7.06 -3.81
N MET A 182 4.54 -6.61 -4.57
CA MET A 182 4.48 -6.53 -6.04
C MET A 182 4.14 -7.89 -6.65
N LEU A 183 4.78 -8.97 -6.19
CA LEU A 183 4.47 -10.32 -6.68
C LEU A 183 3.06 -10.76 -6.26
N THR A 184 2.72 -10.64 -4.98
CA THR A 184 1.44 -11.16 -4.47
C THR A 184 0.24 -10.43 -5.06
N GLN A 185 0.31 -9.11 -5.22
CA GLN A 185 -0.73 -8.32 -5.89
C GLN A 185 -0.77 -8.53 -7.40
N TYR A 186 0.38 -8.76 -8.04
CA TYR A 186 0.36 -9.13 -9.46
C TYR A 186 -0.33 -10.48 -9.64
N PHE A 187 0.05 -11.50 -8.86
CA PHE A 187 -0.59 -12.82 -8.88
C PHE A 187 -2.07 -12.79 -8.55
N GLU A 188 -2.49 -12.00 -7.56
CA GLU A 188 -3.90 -11.75 -7.26
C GLU A 188 -4.71 -11.36 -8.49
N LYS A 189 -4.12 -10.52 -9.34
CA LYS A 189 -4.81 -9.90 -10.48
C LYS A 189 -4.73 -10.74 -11.73
N VAL A 190 -3.61 -11.44 -11.95
CA VAL A 190 -3.46 -12.36 -13.09
C VAL A 190 -4.13 -13.71 -12.87
N ASP A 191 -4.33 -14.13 -11.61
CA ASP A 191 -4.92 -15.42 -11.25
C ASP A 191 -6.11 -15.27 -10.29
N PRO A 192 -7.36 -15.31 -10.82
CA PRO A 192 -8.57 -15.25 -10.00
C PRO A 192 -8.69 -16.40 -8.97
N GLY A 193 -8.04 -17.54 -9.21
CA GLY A 193 -7.99 -18.67 -8.28
C GLY A 193 -7.15 -18.37 -7.05
N VAL A 194 -6.03 -17.66 -7.24
CA VAL A 194 -5.19 -17.11 -6.16
C VAL A 194 -6.00 -16.23 -5.23
N TYR A 195 -6.81 -15.36 -5.80
CA TYR A 195 -7.63 -14.47 -5.03
C TYR A 195 -8.70 -15.19 -4.19
N ALA A 196 -9.40 -16.15 -4.79
CA ALA A 196 -10.45 -16.92 -4.11
C ALA A 196 -9.88 -17.73 -2.93
N LEU A 197 -8.70 -18.33 -3.09
CA LEU A 197 -8.05 -19.09 -2.02
C LEU A 197 -7.67 -18.18 -0.84
N LEU A 198 -7.02 -17.05 -1.11
CA LEU A 198 -6.50 -16.15 -0.08
C LEU A 198 -7.62 -15.54 0.78
N LYS A 199 -8.85 -15.55 0.27
CA LYS A 199 -10.06 -15.08 0.97
C LYS A 199 -10.90 -16.16 1.61
N SER A 200 -10.58 -17.43 1.37
CA SER A 200 -11.39 -18.55 1.88
C SER A 200 -11.46 -18.60 3.40
N LYS A 201 -10.52 -17.96 4.11
CA LYS A 201 -10.41 -17.95 5.57
C LYS A 201 -9.88 -16.63 6.10
N THR A 202 -10.34 -16.26 7.29
CA THR A 202 -10.01 -14.99 7.95
C THR A 202 -8.55 -14.86 8.33
N THR A 203 -7.94 -15.95 8.78
CA THR A 203 -6.51 -15.99 9.16
C THR A 203 -5.62 -15.75 7.94
N LEU A 204 -5.85 -16.49 6.86
CA LEU A 204 -5.17 -16.32 5.58
C LEU A 204 -5.43 -14.96 4.96
N MET A 205 -6.68 -14.49 5.01
CA MET A 205 -7.07 -13.17 4.52
C MET A 205 -6.31 -12.09 5.27
N THR A 206 -6.27 -12.12 6.61
CA THR A 206 -5.58 -11.11 7.42
C THR A 206 -4.09 -11.03 7.07
N GLN A 207 -3.45 -12.18 6.94
CA GLN A 207 -2.05 -12.30 6.57
C GLN A 207 -1.81 -11.74 5.17
N TYR A 208 -2.62 -12.19 4.22
CA TYR A 208 -2.57 -11.70 2.86
C TYR A 208 -2.76 -10.18 2.77
N ARG A 209 -3.67 -9.60 3.56
CA ARG A 209 -3.88 -8.14 3.62
C ARG A 209 -2.63 -7.39 4.06
N VAL A 210 -1.88 -7.91 5.03
CA VAL A 210 -0.60 -7.31 5.46
C VAL A 210 0.41 -7.31 4.31
N LEU A 211 0.47 -8.41 3.55
CA LEU A 211 1.37 -8.54 2.40
C LEU A 211 0.98 -7.61 1.26
N THR A 212 -0.29 -7.62 0.86
CA THR A 212 -0.78 -6.78 -0.23
C THR A 212 -0.86 -5.31 0.17
N GLY A 213 -1.02 -4.97 1.45
CA GLY A 213 -1.01 -3.58 1.90
C GLY A 213 0.38 -3.03 2.19
N ASN A 214 1.41 -3.90 2.17
CA ASN A 214 2.79 -3.59 2.57
C ASN A 214 2.86 -2.76 3.87
N THR A 215 2.04 -3.14 4.84
CA THR A 215 1.92 -2.39 6.10
C THR A 215 3.18 -2.55 6.95
N LEU A 216 3.91 -3.66 6.82
CA LEU A 216 5.21 -3.89 7.45
C LEU A 216 6.27 -2.90 6.98
N GLY A 217 6.47 -2.77 5.66
CA GLY A 217 7.43 -1.83 5.10
C GLY A 217 7.07 -0.39 5.45
N CYS A 218 5.79 -0.03 5.32
CA CYS A 218 5.30 1.29 5.72
C CYS A 218 5.51 1.58 7.21
N ALA A 219 5.27 0.61 8.09
CA ALA A 219 5.46 0.78 9.54
C ALA A 219 6.94 0.97 9.90
N ALA A 220 7.85 0.22 9.27
CA ALA A 220 9.29 0.39 9.47
C ALA A 220 9.75 1.81 9.07
N LEU A 221 9.22 2.34 7.98
CA LEU A 221 9.52 3.72 7.58
C LEU A 221 8.99 4.74 8.59
N ILE A 222 7.79 4.55 9.13
CA ILE A 222 7.23 5.43 10.18
C ILE A 222 8.14 5.42 11.41
N LEU A 223 8.59 4.25 11.87
CA LEU A 223 9.55 4.14 12.97
C LEU A 223 10.86 4.88 12.65
N ALA A 224 11.38 4.73 11.43
CA ALA A 224 12.61 5.40 11.00
C ALA A 224 12.49 6.93 11.03
N THR A 225 11.29 7.49 10.87
CA THR A 225 11.09 8.95 10.99
C THR A 225 11.30 9.49 12.40
N ASP A 226 11.19 8.64 13.41
CA ASP A 226 11.48 8.94 14.82
C ASP A 226 12.86 8.43 15.23
N GLY A 227 13.72 8.07 14.27
CA GLY A 227 15.06 7.55 14.50
C GLY A 227 15.08 6.13 15.08
N LEU A 228 13.96 5.41 15.01
CA LEU A 228 13.85 4.02 15.48
C LEU A 228 14.11 3.05 14.32
N VAL A 229 14.76 1.93 14.64
CA VAL A 229 15.05 0.85 13.69
C VAL A 229 14.12 -0.31 14.02
N SER A 230 13.51 -0.91 13.00
CA SER A 230 12.68 -2.10 13.21
C SER A 230 13.53 -3.32 13.59
N GLY A 231 12.92 -4.33 14.21
CA GLY A 231 13.55 -5.64 14.32
C GLY A 231 13.56 -6.44 13.00
N GLY A 232 13.19 -5.81 11.87
CA GLY A 232 13.06 -6.44 10.57
C GLY A 232 12.06 -7.60 10.59
N VAL A 233 12.49 -8.75 10.08
CA VAL A 233 11.61 -9.91 9.93
C VAL A 233 11.23 -10.55 11.27
N ASP A 234 11.97 -10.31 12.35
CA ASP A 234 11.69 -10.91 13.67
C ASP A 234 10.89 -9.98 14.60
N ASP A 235 10.44 -8.82 14.09
CA ASP A 235 9.70 -7.83 14.87
C ASP A 235 8.21 -8.17 14.98
N ASN A 236 7.88 -8.98 15.98
CA ASN A 236 6.49 -9.34 16.28
C ASN A 236 5.61 -8.12 16.61
N ALA A 237 6.18 -7.04 17.15
CA ALA A 237 5.42 -5.83 17.43
C ALA A 237 5.05 -5.11 16.12
N LEU A 238 5.98 -5.06 15.17
CA LEU A 238 5.73 -4.55 13.83
C LEU A 238 4.68 -5.39 13.08
N GLU A 239 4.76 -6.72 13.20
CA GLU A 239 3.78 -7.65 12.63
C GLU A 239 2.38 -7.44 13.21
N ALA A 240 2.26 -7.35 14.55
CA ALA A 240 1.00 -7.08 15.22
C ALA A 240 0.40 -5.71 14.82
N ALA A 241 1.21 -4.66 14.74
CA ALA A 241 0.77 -3.34 14.31
C ALA A 241 0.29 -3.34 12.86
N SER A 242 0.98 -4.07 11.99
CA SER A 242 0.64 -4.23 10.58
C SER A 242 -0.69 -4.96 10.39
N ILE A 243 -0.92 -6.02 11.16
CA ILE A 243 -2.20 -6.73 11.20
C ILE A 243 -3.31 -5.81 11.69
N ALA A 244 -3.12 -5.18 12.87
CA ALA A 244 -4.11 -4.28 13.45
C ALA A 244 -4.50 -3.17 12.48
N GLN A 245 -3.53 -2.63 11.73
CA GLN A 245 -3.78 -1.59 10.74
C GLN A 245 -4.67 -2.04 9.58
N CYS A 246 -4.42 -3.23 9.03
CA CYS A 246 -5.29 -3.78 8.01
C CYS A 246 -6.71 -4.00 8.53
N MET A 247 -6.84 -4.57 9.75
CA MET A 247 -8.13 -4.85 10.37
C MET A 247 -8.91 -3.56 10.66
N SER A 248 -8.24 -2.54 11.19
CA SER A 248 -8.87 -1.24 11.50
C SER A 248 -9.38 -0.53 10.24
N MET A 249 -8.64 -0.61 9.14
CA MET A 249 -9.09 -0.11 7.84
C MET A 249 -10.28 -0.92 7.30
N ASP A 250 -10.25 -2.24 7.38
CA ASP A 250 -11.35 -3.09 6.88
C ASP A 250 -12.63 -2.92 7.72
N MET A 251 -12.51 -2.78 9.04
CA MET A 251 -13.62 -2.42 9.92
C MET A 251 -14.26 -1.08 9.53
N ALA A 252 -13.44 -0.07 9.22
CA ALA A 252 -13.95 1.24 8.83
C ALA A 252 -14.57 1.25 7.42
N LYS A 253 -13.97 0.55 6.46
CA LYS A 253 -14.54 0.38 5.11
C LYS A 253 -15.88 -0.33 5.17
N GLU A 254 -15.99 -1.35 6.01
CA GLU A 254 -17.23 -2.08 6.26
C GLU A 254 -18.30 -1.16 6.86
N ALA A 255 -17.95 -0.33 7.85
CA ALA A 255 -18.87 0.61 8.47
C ALA A 255 -19.41 1.66 7.47
N LEU A 256 -18.62 2.04 6.46
CA LEU A 256 -19.01 2.97 5.39
C LEU A 256 -19.72 2.29 4.21
N GLY A 257 -19.89 0.96 4.25
CA GLY A 257 -20.47 0.20 3.14
C GLY A 257 -19.58 0.12 1.90
N ILE A 258 -18.31 0.54 1.98
CA ILE A 258 -17.36 0.50 0.85
C ILE A 258 -17.14 -0.92 0.36
N LEU A 259 -17.13 -1.88 1.29
CA LEU A 259 -16.96 -3.27 0.91
C LEU A 259 -18.22 -3.82 0.22
N GLN A 260 -19.43 -3.27 0.44
CA GLN A 260 -20.67 -3.86 -0.08
C GLN A 260 -20.69 -4.02 -1.61
N GLY A 261 -20.76 -5.26 -2.09
CA GLY A 261 -20.86 -5.59 -3.52
C GLY A 261 -19.53 -5.53 -4.29
N GLU A 262 -18.40 -5.26 -3.64
CA GLU A 262 -17.10 -5.40 -4.30
C GLU A 262 -16.81 -6.89 -4.59
N LYS A 263 -16.37 -7.23 -5.81
CA LYS A 263 -15.79 -8.58 -6.09
C LYS A 263 -14.64 -8.87 -5.11
N THR A 264 -14.01 -7.79 -4.67
CA THR A 264 -12.95 -7.74 -3.69
C THR A 264 -13.43 -7.61 -2.25
N GLU A 265 -14.72 -7.88 -1.96
CA GLU A 265 -15.27 -7.92 -0.61
C GLU A 265 -14.36 -8.72 0.31
N THR A 266 -13.76 -8.05 1.28
CA THR A 266 -13.05 -8.68 2.39
C THR A 266 -14.00 -9.44 3.31
N VAL A 267 -15.25 -9.68 2.87
CA VAL A 267 -16.39 -10.29 3.54
C VAL A 267 -17.13 -11.29 2.65
N ALA A 268 -16.40 -11.96 1.75
CA ALA A 268 -16.93 -13.14 1.07
C ALA A 268 -17.15 -14.27 2.10
N GLY A 269 -18.39 -14.73 2.28
CA GLY A 269 -18.78 -15.74 3.29
C GLY A 269 -19.87 -15.23 4.25
N ASP A 270 -19.89 -15.74 5.49
CA ASP A 270 -20.79 -15.24 6.53
C ASP A 270 -20.30 -13.87 7.04
N ARG A 271 -20.93 -12.81 6.52
CA ARG A 271 -20.60 -11.42 6.82
C ARG A 271 -20.65 -11.10 8.32
N VAL A 272 -21.53 -11.75 9.08
CA VAL A 272 -21.68 -11.51 10.52
C VAL A 272 -20.53 -12.15 11.28
N GLN A 273 -20.21 -13.41 10.96
CA GLN A 273 -19.08 -14.12 11.56
C GLN A 273 -17.77 -13.39 11.28
N LEU A 274 -17.50 -13.02 10.03
CA LEU A 274 -16.22 -12.42 9.67
C LEU A 274 -16.00 -11.06 10.33
N LYS A 275 -17.05 -10.24 10.47
CA LYS A 275 -17.01 -9.00 11.25
C LYS A 275 -16.54 -9.22 12.69
N ARG A 276 -16.94 -10.33 13.31
CA ARG A 276 -16.56 -10.67 14.69
C ARG A 276 -15.10 -11.10 14.75
N GLU A 277 -14.66 -11.90 13.79
CA GLU A 277 -13.28 -12.41 13.73
C GLU A 277 -12.27 -11.29 13.45
N LEU A 278 -12.56 -10.36 12.52
CA LEU A 278 -11.72 -9.18 12.26
C LEU A 278 -11.48 -8.35 13.54
N ARG A 279 -12.55 -8.16 14.33
CA ARG A 279 -12.50 -7.42 15.58
C ARG A 279 -11.71 -8.15 16.65
N TRP A 280 -11.93 -9.46 16.78
CA TRP A 280 -11.17 -10.27 17.72
C TRP A 280 -9.67 -10.19 17.42
N VAL A 281 -9.28 -10.31 16.15
CA VAL A 281 -7.86 -10.19 15.73
C VAL A 281 -7.31 -8.79 16.03
N TYR A 282 -8.05 -7.74 15.68
CA TYR A 282 -7.66 -6.36 15.99
C TYR A 282 -7.39 -6.16 17.49
N VAL A 283 -8.30 -6.58 18.35
CA VAL A 283 -8.18 -6.43 19.81
C VAL A 283 -6.96 -7.15 20.34
N ARG A 284 -6.72 -8.40 19.92
CA ARG A 284 -5.55 -9.17 20.35
C ARG A 284 -4.24 -8.53 19.92
N CYS A 285 -4.17 -7.99 18.71
CA CYS A 285 -3.00 -7.24 18.28
C CYS A 285 -2.79 -5.99 19.15
N MET A 286 -3.86 -5.24 19.45
CA MET A 286 -3.75 -4.05 20.30
C MET A 286 -3.32 -4.38 21.73
N GLU A 287 -3.88 -5.43 22.34
CA GLU A 287 -3.47 -5.94 23.66
C GLU A 287 -1.99 -6.37 23.67
N TYR A 288 -1.55 -7.11 22.65
CA TYR A 288 -0.15 -7.51 22.50
C TYR A 288 0.78 -6.30 22.38
N LEU A 289 0.39 -5.29 21.61
CA LEU A 289 1.18 -4.07 21.45
C LEU A 289 1.36 -3.31 22.76
N GLU A 290 0.43 -3.38 23.71
CA GLU A 290 0.57 -2.71 25.01
C GLU A 290 1.75 -3.23 25.83
N THR A 291 2.19 -4.46 25.57
CA THR A 291 3.31 -5.08 26.28
C THR A 291 4.67 -4.77 25.63
N GLN A 292 4.70 -3.99 24.55
CA GLN A 292 5.91 -3.77 23.75
C GLN A 292 6.60 -2.43 24.07
N PRO A 293 7.94 -2.34 23.95
CA PRO A 293 8.69 -1.10 24.22
C PRO A 293 8.25 0.10 23.36
N ASN A 294 7.82 -0.14 22.11
CA ASN A 294 7.40 0.89 21.16
C ASN A 294 5.86 0.98 21.01
N ALA A 295 5.12 0.56 22.04
CA ALA A 295 3.65 0.47 22.03
C ALA A 295 2.96 1.73 21.52
N HIS A 296 3.42 2.91 21.92
CA HIS A 296 2.75 4.19 21.62
C HIS A 296 2.70 4.50 20.12
N LEU A 297 3.81 4.32 19.39
CA LEU A 297 3.86 4.55 17.94
C LEU A 297 3.14 3.43 17.18
N LEU A 298 3.39 2.17 17.56
CA LEU A 298 2.82 1.01 16.88
C LEU A 298 1.30 0.89 17.10
N ARG A 299 0.77 1.29 18.27
CA ARG A 299 -0.68 1.39 18.51
C ARG A 299 -1.32 2.48 17.68
N ARG A 300 -0.67 3.64 17.58
CA ARG A 300 -1.15 4.73 16.72
C ARG A 300 -1.22 4.24 15.27
N PHE A 301 -0.16 3.58 14.80
CA PHE A 301 -0.13 2.96 13.49
C PHE A 301 -1.29 1.97 13.32
N GLY A 302 -1.43 0.98 14.21
CA GLY A 302 -2.42 -0.09 14.12
C GLY A 302 -3.89 0.33 14.21
N SER A 303 -4.20 1.39 14.95
CA SER A 303 -5.59 1.88 15.12
C SER A 303 -6.00 2.96 14.12
N SER A 304 -5.03 3.53 13.39
CA SER A 304 -5.25 4.70 12.54
C SER A 304 -6.26 4.48 11.41
N GLY A 305 -6.42 3.25 10.93
CA GLY A 305 -7.40 2.87 9.90
C GLY A 305 -8.84 3.28 10.22
N LEU A 306 -9.23 3.30 11.50
CA LEU A 306 -10.57 3.72 11.95
C LEU A 306 -10.89 5.18 11.63
N HIS A 307 -9.87 6.04 11.62
CA HIS A 307 -10.02 7.47 11.33
C HIS A 307 -9.60 7.79 9.89
N TYR A 308 -8.60 7.10 9.36
CA TYR A 308 -8.10 7.31 8.02
C TYR A 308 -9.18 7.07 6.97
N VAL A 309 -9.85 5.91 7.03
CA VAL A 309 -10.82 5.53 5.99
C VAL A 309 -11.93 6.57 5.79
N PRO A 310 -12.62 7.09 6.83
CA PRO A 310 -13.65 8.10 6.64
C PRO A 310 -13.13 9.48 6.22
N MET A 311 -11.84 9.78 6.41
CA MET A 311 -11.28 11.10 6.12
C MET A 311 -10.67 11.22 4.72
N MET A 312 -10.45 10.11 4.03
CA MET A 312 -9.62 10.10 2.83
C MET A 312 -10.42 10.13 1.55
N ASP A 313 -9.99 11.02 0.65
CA ASP A 313 -10.52 11.16 -0.70
C ASP A 313 -10.65 9.79 -1.39
N ARG A 314 -9.60 8.94 -1.37
CA ARG A 314 -9.62 7.62 -2.02
C ARG A 314 -10.85 6.77 -1.71
N TYR A 315 -11.31 6.79 -0.46
CA TYR A 315 -12.44 6.00 0.02
C TYR A 315 -13.77 6.73 -0.15
N LEU A 316 -13.78 8.04 0.09
CA LEU A 316 -14.95 8.88 -0.16
C LEU A 316 -15.33 8.88 -1.65
N GLU A 317 -14.36 8.81 -2.55
CA GLU A 317 -14.55 8.63 -3.99
C GLU A 317 -15.31 7.32 -4.31
N ARG A 318 -15.04 6.24 -3.57
CA ARG A 318 -15.78 4.96 -3.71
C ARG A 318 -17.22 5.11 -3.20
N VAL A 319 -17.40 5.69 -2.02
CA VAL A 319 -18.74 5.95 -1.44
C VAL A 319 -19.60 6.83 -2.35
N ARG A 320 -18.98 7.74 -3.12
CA ARG A 320 -19.68 8.64 -4.06
C ARG A 320 -19.80 8.10 -5.49
N GLY A 321 -19.75 6.78 -5.68
CA GLY A 321 -19.97 6.15 -6.99
C GLY A 321 -18.70 6.09 -7.84
N HIS A 322 -17.54 5.87 -7.22
CA HIS A 322 -16.25 5.71 -7.88
C HIS A 322 -15.79 6.92 -8.72
N VAL A 323 -16.08 8.12 -8.25
CA VAL A 323 -15.72 9.39 -8.93
C VAL A 323 -14.53 10.03 -8.23
N ARG A 324 -13.44 10.30 -8.96
CA ARG A 324 -12.25 11.00 -8.45
C ARG A 324 -12.60 12.43 -7.98
N PHE A 325 -12.07 12.83 -6.83
CA PHE A 325 -12.09 14.23 -6.41
C PHE A 325 -10.95 14.99 -7.07
N PRO A 326 -11.21 16.18 -7.64
CA PRO A 326 -10.19 16.91 -8.36
C PRO A 326 -9.00 17.28 -7.46
N ILE A 327 -7.80 17.18 -8.01
CA ILE A 327 -6.59 17.74 -7.40
C ILE A 327 -6.63 19.25 -7.64
N THR A 328 -6.99 20.02 -6.63
CA THR A 328 -7.07 21.49 -6.71
C THR A 328 -5.70 22.13 -6.47
N GLY A 329 -5.52 23.39 -6.87
CA GLY A 329 -4.21 24.07 -6.87
C GLY A 329 -3.42 24.03 -5.55
N ALA A 330 -4.08 23.98 -4.39
CA ALA A 330 -3.36 23.80 -3.11
C ALA A 330 -2.76 22.39 -2.97
N LYS A 331 -3.52 21.35 -3.30
CA LYS A 331 -3.04 19.96 -3.30
C LYS A 331 -1.97 19.75 -4.36
N ALA A 332 -2.17 20.33 -5.54
CA ALA A 332 -1.25 20.17 -6.65
C ALA A 332 0.12 20.81 -6.38
N ARG A 333 0.18 21.99 -5.73
CA ARG A 333 1.44 22.58 -5.26
C ARG A 333 2.20 21.71 -4.26
N ILE A 334 1.49 20.96 -3.42
CA ILE A 334 2.10 20.03 -2.47
C ILE A 334 2.65 18.79 -3.19
N LEU A 335 2.03 18.38 -4.31
CA LEU A 335 2.44 17.23 -5.10
C LEU A 335 3.60 17.51 -6.05
N GLU A 336 3.69 18.75 -6.55
CA GLU A 336 4.68 19.13 -7.57
C GLU A 336 6.12 18.69 -7.26
N PRO A 337 6.64 18.82 -6.02
CA PRO A 337 8.00 18.39 -5.70
C PRO A 337 8.27 16.90 -5.93
N PHE A 338 7.23 16.06 -5.98
CA PHE A 338 7.34 14.60 -6.16
C PHE A 338 7.27 14.17 -7.63
N ILE A 339 7.11 15.10 -8.57
CA ILE A 339 7.02 14.82 -10.00
C ILE A 339 8.36 15.09 -10.66
N ASN A 340 9.01 14.04 -11.16
CA ASN A 340 10.20 14.20 -11.98
C ASN A 340 9.83 14.59 -13.42
N ARG A 341 9.69 15.89 -13.65
CA ARG A 341 9.28 16.51 -14.93
C ARG A 341 10.15 16.14 -16.13
N ALA A 342 11.37 15.66 -15.92
CA ALA A 342 12.20 15.18 -17.03
C ALA A 342 11.64 13.90 -17.69
N TYR A 343 10.71 13.19 -17.03
CA TYR A 343 10.23 11.87 -17.44
C TYR A 343 8.69 11.73 -17.44
N VAL A 344 7.96 12.81 -17.16
CA VAL A 344 6.49 12.82 -17.10
C VAL A 344 5.95 13.79 -18.14
N SER A 345 4.92 13.36 -18.89
CA SER A 345 4.30 14.16 -19.95
C SER A 345 3.79 15.53 -19.44
N ASP A 346 3.93 16.57 -20.28
CA ASP A 346 3.43 17.94 -20.04
C ASP A 346 1.89 17.99 -19.88
N ASP A 347 1.18 16.93 -20.25
CA ASP A 347 -0.28 16.83 -20.09
C ASP A 347 -0.71 16.70 -18.61
N ILE A 348 0.24 16.46 -17.68
CA ILE A 348 0.03 16.50 -16.23
C ILE A 348 0.19 17.94 -15.70
N ASN A 349 -0.91 18.68 -15.68
CA ASN A 349 -0.91 20.08 -15.26
C ASN A 349 -0.81 20.21 -13.71
N PRO A 350 0.08 21.08 -13.18
CA PRO A 350 0.15 21.43 -11.75
C PRO A 350 -1.11 22.07 -11.16
N ASP A 351 -2.19 22.26 -11.93
CA ASP A 351 -3.48 22.77 -11.44
C ASP A 351 -4.64 21.74 -11.51
N GLY A 352 -4.38 20.50 -11.94
CA GLY A 352 -5.42 19.46 -12.06
C GLY A 352 -6.48 19.75 -13.13
N LEU A 353 -6.21 20.70 -14.03
CA LEU A 353 -7.06 21.06 -15.16
C LEU A 353 -6.50 20.43 -16.45
N PRO A 354 -7.36 20.01 -17.40
CA PRO A 354 -6.89 19.51 -18.70
C PRO A 354 -5.95 20.55 -19.33
N SER A 355 -4.75 20.12 -19.71
CA SER A 355 -3.87 20.91 -20.57
C SER A 355 -4.66 21.28 -21.82
N LYS A 356 -5.01 22.57 -21.97
CA LYS A 356 -5.57 23.07 -23.22
C LYS A 356 -4.44 23.02 -24.23
N LYS A 357 -4.33 21.94 -25.00
CA LYS A 357 -3.55 21.95 -26.25
C LYS A 357 -4.10 23.08 -27.11
N ALA A 358 -3.35 24.18 -27.18
CA ALA A 358 -3.51 25.15 -28.24
C ALA A 358 -3.22 24.41 -29.56
N LYS A 359 -4.27 24.15 -30.33
CA LYS A 359 -4.10 23.83 -31.76
C LYS A 359 -3.42 25.03 -32.40
N GLY A 360 -2.17 24.89 -32.85
CA GLY A 360 -1.50 25.98 -33.54
C GLY A 360 -0.05 25.73 -33.95
N HIS A 361 0.13 25.24 -35.18
CA HIS A 361 1.19 25.62 -36.14
C HIS A 361 2.65 25.16 -35.89
N GLY A 362 2.98 24.08 -36.61
CA GLY A 362 4.17 23.81 -37.43
C GLY A 362 5.51 24.49 -37.14
N ILE A 363 6.58 23.68 -37.22
CA ILE A 363 7.75 23.96 -38.08
C ILE A 363 8.28 22.63 -38.63
N SER A 364 8.59 22.72 -39.91
CA SER A 364 9.16 21.80 -40.88
C SER A 364 10.49 21.14 -40.51
N GLY A 365 10.64 19.89 -40.96
CA GLY A 365 11.71 19.49 -41.89
C GLY A 365 13.12 19.37 -41.34
N VAL A 366 13.57 18.12 -41.14
CA VAL A 366 14.99 17.77 -41.29
C VAL A 366 15.07 16.78 -42.46
N ASN A 367 15.33 17.32 -43.65
CA ASN A 367 15.82 16.55 -44.78
C ASN A 367 17.30 16.28 -44.57
N GLY A 368 17.69 15.02 -44.63
CA GLY A 368 19.07 14.59 -44.71
C GLY A 368 19.19 13.31 -45.53
N VAL A 369 19.85 13.45 -46.68
CA VAL A 369 20.45 12.39 -47.52
C VAL A 369 19.54 11.72 -48.56
N LYS A 370 19.72 12.12 -49.84
CA LYS A 370 20.30 11.26 -50.89
C LYS A 370 20.53 12.01 -52.22
N THR A 371 21.83 12.13 -52.56
CA THR A 371 22.46 11.94 -53.88
C THR A 371 21.77 12.46 -55.14
N ALA A 372 22.37 13.48 -55.77
CA ALA A 372 22.15 13.85 -57.16
C ALA A 372 23.32 13.39 -58.04
N MET A 373 23.02 12.74 -59.16
CA MET A 373 23.86 12.74 -60.36
C MET A 373 23.09 13.45 -61.48
N PRO A 374 23.74 14.29 -62.31
CA PRO A 374 23.08 15.04 -63.36
C PRO A 374 23.01 14.26 -64.68
N GLN A 375 21.86 14.30 -65.34
CA GLN A 375 21.77 14.10 -66.79
C GLN A 375 21.48 15.46 -67.45
N GLU A 376 22.34 15.78 -68.43
CA GLU A 376 22.10 16.77 -69.49
C GLU A 376 20.73 16.57 -70.13
N VAL A 377 20.05 17.65 -70.54
CA VAL A 377 19.77 18.00 -71.95
C VAL A 377 19.43 19.51 -72.02
N ALA A 378 20.07 20.23 -72.96
CA ALA A 378 19.73 21.57 -73.47
C ALA A 378 18.33 21.55 -74.19
N PRO A 379 17.77 22.62 -74.83
CA PRO A 379 18.43 23.82 -75.38
C PRO A 379 17.59 25.15 -75.36
N VAL A 380 18.12 26.12 -76.13
CA VAL A 380 17.48 27.34 -76.71
C VAL A 380 17.49 28.55 -75.75
N SER A 381 18.11 29.70 -76.03
CA SER A 381 18.65 30.34 -77.26
C SER A 381 19.84 31.22 -76.93
#